data_AF-A0AAW7QXG1-F1
#
_entry.id   AF-A0AAW7QXG1-F1
#
_cell.length_a   1.000
_cell.length_b   1.000
_cell.length_c   1.000
_cell.angle_alpha   90.00
_cell.angle_beta   90.00
_cell.angle_gamma   90.00
#
_symmetry.space_group_name_H-M   'P 1'
#
loop_
_entity.id
_entity.type
_entity.pdbx_description
1 polymer ?
#
loop_
_entity_poly.entity_id
_entity_poly.type
_entity_poly.pdbx_seq_one_letter_code
_entity_poly.pdbx_strand_id
1 'polypeptide(L)'
;MDATNPQRTDGTRRSWTLRSLALALLVLGSLATAAASAAPTVSRDSFTTDGEANLLAEADALQYGHRFADALELLATLLERDPAHVQARLMQARIHLAQGSLMAAQQSCQELLGQTDMTITATCLLEVAGRLKPERLPDTYQQLQRLYLQQPATVAVRHWQQQILAEQAFELGQYQAAIDWFGTRNFAAQPVVNQKLIIDAWLLLQEPRQVLSHYSACPRVGQLPEDSVIVRLAHAERLAAAEAADVADSAAGSAAGSAAADQEQQVRRCWRQLASERMQVRIARDDALHTSDIAYYFLYVDVNATQALHYAELNFAVAEEPADQRLLDAARTLTGTRAQN
;
A
#
# COMPACT_ATOMS: atom_id res chain seq x y z
N MET A 1 33.94 5.23 65.43
CA MET A 1 34.78 5.18 64.21
C MET A 1 33.90 4.94 62.96
N ASP A 2 33.11 5.87 62.42
CA ASP A 2 32.46 7.05 63.02
C ASP A 2 31.19 7.42 62.22
N ALA A 3 30.30 8.11 62.94
CA ALA A 3 29.46 9.25 62.54
C ALA A 3 29.69 9.88 61.13
N THR A 4 28.70 10.46 60.42
CA THR A 4 27.31 10.84 60.81
C THR A 4 26.42 11.14 59.59
N ASN A 5 25.09 11.02 59.77
CA ASN A 5 24.03 11.77 59.04
C ASN A 5 23.77 13.10 59.82
N PRO A 6 23.03 14.16 59.38
CA PRO A 6 22.14 14.29 58.21
C PRO A 6 22.15 15.67 57.47
N GLN A 7 21.30 15.87 56.44
CA GLN A 7 20.27 16.95 56.36
C GLN A 7 19.63 17.12 54.95
N ARG A 8 18.51 17.86 54.86
CA ARG A 8 17.79 18.26 53.63
C ARG A 8 17.88 19.78 53.36
N THR A 9 17.99 20.15 52.07
CA THR A 9 17.34 21.31 51.39
C THR A 9 17.27 20.96 49.90
N ASP A 10 16.18 21.03 49.13
CA ASP A 10 15.06 21.99 48.97
C ASP A 10 15.29 23.02 47.83
N GLY A 11 14.21 23.34 47.09
CA GLY A 11 14.10 24.45 46.14
C GLY A 11 14.88 24.42 44.82
N THR A 12 14.23 24.08 43.69
CA THR A 12 13.74 25.09 42.70
C THR A 12 13.19 24.46 41.41
N ARG A 13 12.13 25.07 40.86
CA ARG A 13 11.63 24.79 39.50
C ARG A 13 12.33 25.72 38.49
N ARG A 14 12.55 25.28 37.25
CA ARG A 14 12.91 26.18 36.12
C ARG A 14 11.84 26.14 35.03
N SER A 15 11.01 27.18 34.99
CA SER A 15 10.10 27.49 33.89
C SER A 15 10.85 28.22 32.77
N TRP A 16 10.60 27.86 31.52
CA TRP A 16 11.05 28.64 30.35
C TRP A 16 10.09 29.81 30.11
N THR A 17 10.63 31.01 29.90
CA THR A 17 9.85 32.26 29.81
C THR A 17 9.84 32.82 28.38
N LEU A 18 8.65 33.16 27.87
CA LEU A 18 8.48 33.92 26.64
C LEU A 18 8.82 35.41 26.81
N ARG A 19 9.61 35.95 25.87
CA ARG A 19 9.73 37.39 25.47
C ARG A 19 10.44 37.36 24.10
N SER A 20 9.92 37.82 22.97
CA SER A 20 9.10 38.99 22.62
C SER A 20 9.85 40.31 22.65
N LEU A 21 10.21 40.82 21.46
CA LEU A 21 10.33 42.25 21.14
C LEU A 21 10.38 42.45 19.61
N ALA A 22 9.82 43.56 19.13
CA ALA A 22 9.81 43.98 17.73
C ALA A 22 9.69 45.52 17.66
N LEU A 23 10.21 46.13 16.58
CA LEU A 23 9.97 47.49 16.00
C LEU A 23 11.01 47.61 14.84
N ALA A 24 10.75 48.00 13.58
CA ALA A 24 10.05 49.18 13.01
C ALA A 24 10.92 50.47 13.09
N LEU A 25 10.97 51.40 12.11
CA LEU A 25 10.52 51.52 10.71
C LEU A 25 11.12 52.83 10.11
N LEU A 26 10.64 53.31 8.94
CA LEU A 26 10.79 54.66 8.34
C LEU A 26 12.19 55.04 7.75
N VAL A 27 12.35 56.04 6.87
CA VAL A 27 11.63 56.56 5.66
C VAL A 27 12.60 57.61 4.98
N LEU A 28 12.51 58.22 3.78
CA LEU A 28 11.59 58.37 2.62
C LEU A 28 12.47 58.70 1.37
N GLY A 29 11.93 58.77 0.14
CA GLY A 29 12.69 59.37 -1.00
C GLY A 29 12.18 59.11 -2.43
N SER A 30 11.20 59.89 -2.89
CA SER A 30 10.59 59.82 -4.23
C SER A 30 11.52 60.14 -5.41
N LEU A 31 11.28 59.49 -6.56
CA LEU A 31 11.13 60.19 -7.85
C LEU A 31 10.23 59.38 -8.80
N ALA A 32 9.43 60.06 -9.61
CA ALA A 32 8.52 59.45 -10.57
C ALA A 32 8.88 59.87 -11.99
N THR A 33 9.02 58.91 -12.89
CA THR A 33 9.11 59.12 -14.34
C THR A 33 8.18 58.15 -15.05
N ALA A 34 7.20 58.69 -15.77
CA ALA A 34 6.30 57.88 -16.57
C ALA A 34 7.03 57.37 -17.83
N ALA A 35 7.16 56.06 -17.95
CA ALA A 35 7.58 55.38 -19.17
C ALA A 35 6.58 54.26 -19.46
N ALA A 36 5.74 54.44 -20.48
CA ALA A 36 4.78 53.44 -20.90
C ALA A 36 5.47 52.35 -21.74
N SER A 37 6.23 51.47 -21.09
CA SER A 37 6.62 50.19 -21.69
C SER A 37 5.41 49.27 -21.68
N ALA A 38 4.95 48.84 -22.86
CA ALA A 38 3.91 47.83 -22.94
C ALA A 38 4.42 46.53 -22.29
N ALA A 39 3.81 46.15 -21.16
CA ALA A 39 3.96 44.79 -20.66
C ALA A 39 3.45 43.84 -21.74
N PRO A 40 4.17 42.76 -22.09
CA PRO A 40 3.66 41.79 -23.03
C PRO A 40 2.37 41.22 -22.47
N THR A 41 1.26 41.39 -23.20
CA THR A 41 0.02 40.68 -22.91
C THR A 41 0.27 39.20 -23.15
N VAL A 42 0.62 38.48 -22.09
CA VAL A 42 0.66 37.02 -22.08
C VAL A 42 -0.73 36.53 -22.50
N SER A 43 -0.83 36.01 -23.72
CA SER A 43 -2.06 35.38 -24.19
C SER A 43 -2.38 34.18 -23.30
N ARG A 44 -3.66 33.90 -23.10
CA ARG A 44 -4.10 32.78 -22.24
C ARG A 44 -3.87 31.39 -22.87
N ASP A 45 -3.26 31.36 -24.04
CA ASP A 45 -3.26 30.24 -24.98
C ASP A 45 -1.96 29.42 -24.94
N SER A 46 -1.09 29.65 -23.93
CA SER A 46 0.20 28.96 -23.76
C SER A 46 0.27 28.08 -22.50
N PHE A 47 -0.86 27.52 -22.07
CA PHE A 47 -0.99 26.80 -20.78
C PHE A 47 -1.57 25.37 -20.90
N THR A 48 -1.70 24.80 -22.11
CA THR A 48 -2.34 23.48 -22.30
C THR A 48 -1.59 22.36 -21.59
N THR A 49 -0.30 22.17 -21.91
CA THR A 49 0.56 21.11 -21.34
C THR A 49 0.65 21.18 -19.82
N ASP A 50 0.80 22.39 -19.28
CA ASP A 50 0.98 22.61 -17.84
C ASP A 50 -0.35 22.39 -17.09
N GLY A 51 -1.48 22.75 -17.70
CA GLY A 51 -2.81 22.45 -17.15
C GLY A 51 -3.13 20.96 -17.14
N GLU A 52 -2.82 20.25 -18.23
CA GLU A 52 -3.08 18.82 -18.39
C GLU A 52 -2.20 17.97 -17.47
N ALA A 53 -0.90 18.29 -17.36
CA ALA A 53 0.01 17.61 -16.44
C ALA A 53 -0.37 17.80 -14.97
N ASN A 54 -0.82 19.00 -14.58
CA ASN A 54 -1.30 19.26 -13.22
C ASN A 54 -2.60 18.48 -12.92
N LEU A 55 -3.57 18.44 -13.85
CA LEU A 55 -4.81 17.66 -13.68
C LEU A 55 -4.52 16.16 -13.49
N LEU A 56 -3.59 15.60 -14.26
CA LEU A 56 -3.20 14.19 -14.12
C LEU A 56 -2.55 13.91 -12.75
N ALA A 57 -1.64 14.80 -12.30
CA ALA A 57 -0.96 14.64 -11.02
C ALA A 57 -1.88 14.82 -9.80
N GLU A 58 -2.85 15.74 -9.88
CA GLU A 58 -3.88 15.89 -8.85
C GLU A 58 -4.81 14.67 -8.82
N ALA A 59 -5.24 14.17 -9.98
CA ALA A 59 -6.05 12.96 -10.07
C ALA A 59 -5.34 11.72 -9.51
N ASP A 60 -4.02 11.56 -9.74
CA ASP A 60 -3.24 10.45 -9.17
C ASP A 60 -3.13 10.55 -7.64
N ALA A 61 -2.93 11.75 -7.09
CA ALA A 61 -2.96 11.98 -5.66
C ALA A 61 -4.34 11.67 -5.04
N LEU A 62 -5.42 11.95 -5.77
CA LEU A 62 -6.79 11.58 -5.37
C LEU A 62 -7.03 10.07 -5.45
N GLN A 63 -6.54 9.39 -6.50
CA GLN A 63 -6.55 7.93 -6.62
C GLN A 63 -5.82 7.26 -5.44
N TYR A 64 -4.60 7.72 -5.11
CA TYR A 64 -3.85 7.23 -3.95
C TYR A 64 -4.59 7.50 -2.63
N GLY A 65 -5.27 8.64 -2.51
CA GLY A 65 -6.14 8.97 -1.39
C GLY A 65 -7.51 8.28 -1.41
N HIS A 66 -7.73 7.27 -2.26
CA HIS A 66 -9.02 6.57 -2.47
C HIS A 66 -10.20 7.49 -2.83
N ARG A 67 -9.95 8.75 -3.22
CA ARG A 67 -10.94 9.73 -3.69
C ARG A 67 -11.28 9.51 -5.17
N PHE A 68 -11.76 8.29 -5.45
CA PHE A 68 -11.98 7.80 -6.81
C PHE A 68 -12.99 8.63 -7.60
N ALA A 69 -14.06 9.12 -6.97
CA ALA A 69 -15.04 9.99 -7.63
C ALA A 69 -14.40 11.30 -8.11
N ASP A 70 -13.68 12.00 -7.22
CA ASP A 70 -13.00 13.26 -7.54
C ASP A 70 -11.90 13.06 -8.60
N ALA A 71 -11.15 11.96 -8.52
CA ALA A 71 -10.15 11.60 -9.53
C ALA A 71 -10.79 11.38 -10.91
N LEU A 72 -11.95 10.71 -10.98
CA LEU A 72 -12.68 10.50 -12.23
C LEU A 72 -13.23 11.81 -12.83
N GLU A 73 -13.64 12.79 -12.02
CA GLU A 73 -14.07 14.11 -12.51
C GLU A 73 -12.90 14.90 -13.14
N LEU A 74 -11.71 14.87 -12.55
CA LEU A 74 -10.51 15.49 -13.14
C LEU A 74 -10.07 14.75 -14.42
N LEU A 75 -10.15 13.41 -14.44
CA LEU A 75 -9.83 12.61 -15.63
C LEU A 75 -10.82 12.84 -16.77
N ALA A 76 -12.12 13.02 -16.47
CA ALA A 76 -13.12 13.41 -17.46
C ALA A 76 -12.80 14.80 -18.03
N THR A 77 -12.51 15.78 -17.16
CA THR A 77 -12.09 17.14 -17.56
C THR A 77 -10.84 17.16 -18.44
N LEU A 78 -9.92 16.20 -18.26
CA LEU A 78 -8.73 16.01 -19.08
C LEU A 78 -9.06 15.35 -20.43
N LEU A 79 -9.87 14.29 -20.43
CA LEU A 79 -10.26 13.55 -21.65
C LEU A 79 -11.30 14.27 -22.53
N GLU A 80 -11.99 15.28 -22.00
CA GLU A 80 -12.76 16.25 -22.81
C GLU A 80 -11.86 17.17 -23.66
N ARG A 81 -10.60 17.39 -23.24
CA ARG A 81 -9.62 18.26 -23.91
C ARG A 81 -8.72 17.47 -24.85
N ASP A 82 -8.16 16.37 -24.36
CA ASP A 82 -7.43 15.38 -25.16
C ASP A 82 -8.08 13.99 -25.02
N PRO A 83 -9.01 13.62 -25.91
CA PRO A 83 -9.60 12.28 -25.94
C PRO A 83 -8.58 11.16 -26.21
N ALA A 84 -7.37 11.47 -26.70
CA ALA A 84 -6.30 10.51 -26.93
C ALA A 84 -5.33 10.36 -25.75
N HIS A 85 -5.56 11.04 -24.61
CA HIS A 85 -4.65 11.08 -23.46
C HIS A 85 -4.50 9.71 -22.76
N VAL A 86 -3.61 8.87 -23.30
CA VAL A 86 -3.41 7.45 -22.94
C VAL A 86 -3.34 7.21 -21.44
N GLN A 87 -2.56 8.02 -20.71
CA GLN A 87 -2.37 7.82 -19.26
C GLN A 87 -3.64 8.12 -18.46
N ALA A 88 -4.46 9.09 -18.89
CA ALA A 88 -5.72 9.39 -18.21
C ALA A 88 -6.74 8.26 -18.40
N ARG A 89 -6.79 7.71 -19.63
CA ARG A 89 -7.67 6.58 -19.96
C ARG A 89 -7.25 5.28 -19.24
N LEU A 90 -5.94 5.02 -19.11
CA LEU A 90 -5.41 3.92 -18.28
C LEU A 90 -5.75 4.10 -16.79
N MET A 91 -5.66 5.33 -16.28
CA MET A 91 -5.97 5.61 -14.87
C MET A 91 -7.47 5.49 -14.57
N GLN A 92 -8.35 5.93 -15.48
CA GLN A 92 -9.80 5.62 -15.41
C GLN A 92 -10.02 4.11 -15.34
N ALA A 93 -9.34 3.33 -16.19
CA ALA A 93 -9.46 1.87 -16.18
C ALA A 93 -9.05 1.25 -14.84
N ARG A 94 -7.92 1.67 -14.24
CA ARG A 94 -7.48 1.13 -12.93
C ARG A 94 -8.36 1.60 -11.77
N ILE A 95 -8.88 2.84 -11.78
CA ILE A 95 -9.88 3.29 -10.78
C ILE A 95 -11.15 2.44 -10.90
N HIS A 96 -11.68 2.25 -12.10
CA HIS A 96 -12.86 1.41 -12.30
C HIS A 96 -12.61 -0.07 -11.95
N LEU A 97 -11.38 -0.58 -12.10
CA LEU A 97 -10.99 -1.91 -11.61
C LEU A 97 -10.98 -1.99 -10.08
N ALA A 98 -10.52 -0.93 -9.40
CA ALA A 98 -10.53 -0.83 -7.94
C ALA A 98 -11.95 -0.63 -7.36
N GLN A 99 -12.87 -0.03 -8.12
CA GLN A 99 -14.28 0.17 -7.72
C GLN A 99 -15.25 -0.93 -8.20
N GLY A 100 -14.77 -2.15 -8.51
CA GLY A 100 -15.61 -3.25 -9.01
C GLY A 100 -16.36 -2.96 -10.33
N SER A 101 -16.08 -1.83 -10.97
CA SER A 101 -16.82 -1.23 -12.09
C SER A 101 -16.30 -1.77 -13.43
N LEU A 102 -16.19 -3.10 -13.52
CA LEU A 102 -15.43 -3.82 -14.54
C LEU A 102 -15.88 -3.54 -15.99
N MET A 103 -17.16 -3.21 -16.20
CA MET A 103 -17.67 -2.78 -17.52
C MET A 103 -17.16 -1.39 -17.93
N ALA A 104 -17.04 -0.45 -16.99
CA ALA A 104 -16.48 0.88 -17.26
C ALA A 104 -14.96 0.82 -17.45
N ALA A 105 -14.28 -0.05 -16.71
CA ALA A 105 -12.86 -0.36 -16.95
C ALA A 105 -12.64 -0.94 -18.35
N GLN A 106 -13.51 -1.84 -18.81
CA GLN A 106 -13.43 -2.41 -20.16
C GLN A 106 -13.62 -1.33 -21.23
N GLN A 107 -14.59 -0.43 -21.05
CA GLN A 107 -14.82 0.70 -21.97
C GLN A 107 -13.58 1.60 -22.05
N SER A 108 -13.00 1.98 -20.91
CA SER A 108 -11.78 2.79 -20.85
C SER A 108 -10.61 2.11 -21.58
N CYS A 109 -10.41 0.80 -21.38
CA CYS A 109 -9.40 0.04 -22.13
C CYS A 109 -9.69 -0.06 -23.63
N GLN A 110 -10.97 -0.07 -24.06
CA GLN A 110 -11.35 -0.11 -25.48
C GLN A 110 -11.09 1.23 -26.19
N GLU A 111 -11.22 2.34 -25.48
CA GLU A 111 -10.99 3.70 -26.00
C GLU A 111 -9.49 4.01 -26.27
N LEU A 112 -8.59 3.11 -25.87
CA LEU A 112 -7.17 3.12 -26.26
C LEU A 112 -6.91 2.57 -27.68
N LEU A 113 -7.89 1.92 -28.32
CA LEU A 113 -7.73 1.34 -29.65
C LEU A 113 -7.40 2.42 -30.70
N GLY A 114 -6.23 2.32 -31.32
CA GLY A 114 -5.74 3.29 -32.30
C GLY A 114 -5.05 4.53 -31.69
N GLN A 115 -5.12 4.74 -30.38
CA GLN A 115 -4.47 5.87 -29.69
C GLN A 115 -3.09 5.53 -29.12
N THR A 116 -2.76 4.24 -28.98
CA THR A 116 -1.50 3.77 -28.39
C THR A 116 -1.06 2.43 -28.99
N ASP A 117 0.12 1.94 -28.58
CA ASP A 117 0.63 0.65 -29.03
C ASP A 117 -0.29 -0.50 -28.60
N MET A 118 -0.50 -1.48 -29.50
CA MET A 118 -1.40 -2.60 -29.26
C MET A 118 -1.01 -3.45 -28.03
N THR A 119 0.26 -3.42 -27.61
CA THR A 119 0.71 -4.08 -26.37
C THR A 119 0.07 -3.44 -25.13
N ILE A 120 -0.03 -2.11 -25.08
CA ILE A 120 -0.64 -1.38 -23.95
C ILE A 120 -2.15 -1.67 -23.89
N THR A 121 -2.84 -1.54 -25.02
CA THR A 121 -4.28 -1.81 -25.13
C THR A 121 -4.60 -3.28 -24.83
N ALA A 122 -3.79 -4.23 -25.32
CA ALA A 122 -3.96 -5.65 -25.00
C ALA A 122 -3.70 -5.95 -23.52
N THR A 123 -2.70 -5.35 -22.88
CA THR A 123 -2.46 -5.51 -21.44
C THR A 123 -3.66 -5.03 -20.61
N CYS A 124 -4.19 -3.83 -20.90
CA CYS A 124 -5.39 -3.28 -20.25
C CYS A 124 -6.59 -4.23 -20.38
N LEU A 125 -6.88 -4.70 -21.62
CA LEU A 125 -8.01 -5.58 -21.88
C LEU A 125 -7.85 -6.98 -21.26
N LEU A 126 -6.62 -7.50 -21.12
CA LEU A 126 -6.35 -8.80 -20.50
C LEU A 126 -6.43 -8.75 -18.96
N GLU A 127 -6.08 -7.61 -18.35
CA GLU A 127 -6.32 -7.35 -16.92
C GLU A 127 -7.83 -7.37 -16.62
N VAL A 128 -8.60 -6.51 -17.32
CA VAL A 128 -10.05 -6.40 -17.12
C VAL A 128 -10.77 -7.71 -17.45
N ALA A 129 -10.43 -8.38 -18.55
CA ALA A 129 -11.10 -9.63 -18.94
C ALA A 129 -10.91 -10.78 -17.93
N GLY A 130 -9.80 -10.78 -17.18
CA GLY A 130 -9.53 -11.76 -16.13
C GLY A 130 -10.36 -11.50 -14.86
N ARG A 131 -10.59 -10.23 -14.51
CA ARG A 131 -11.46 -9.85 -13.38
C ARG A 131 -12.95 -9.96 -13.71
N LEU A 132 -13.37 -9.57 -14.92
CA LEU A 132 -14.77 -9.55 -15.37
C LEU A 132 -15.38 -10.96 -15.45
N LYS A 133 -14.54 -11.98 -15.69
CA LYS A 133 -14.94 -13.37 -15.92
C LYS A 133 -13.90 -14.33 -15.32
N PRO A 134 -14.06 -14.76 -14.06
CA PRO A 134 -13.11 -15.65 -13.39
C PRO A 134 -12.87 -16.96 -14.16
N GLU A 135 -13.85 -17.45 -14.94
CA GLU A 135 -13.68 -18.61 -15.81
C GLU A 135 -12.68 -18.41 -16.96
N ARG A 136 -12.37 -17.15 -17.30
CA ARG A 136 -11.40 -16.76 -18.33
C ARG A 136 -10.02 -16.38 -17.78
N LEU A 137 -9.87 -16.29 -16.45
CA LEU A 137 -8.61 -15.94 -15.80
C LEU A 137 -7.40 -16.81 -16.24
N PRO A 138 -7.52 -18.14 -16.44
CA PRO A 138 -6.43 -18.95 -16.98
C PRO A 138 -6.03 -18.54 -18.41
N ASP A 139 -7.02 -18.25 -19.26
CA ASP A 139 -6.81 -17.83 -20.65
C ASP A 139 -6.15 -16.44 -20.71
N THR A 140 -6.59 -15.50 -19.89
CA THR A 140 -6.03 -14.13 -19.89
C THR A 140 -4.59 -14.13 -19.38
N TYR A 141 -4.30 -14.93 -18.34
CA TYR A 141 -2.95 -15.15 -17.86
C TYR A 141 -2.04 -15.72 -18.95
N GLN A 142 -2.46 -16.80 -19.63
CA GLN A 142 -1.67 -17.40 -20.72
C GLN A 142 -1.53 -16.49 -21.96
N GLN A 143 -2.48 -15.59 -22.21
CA GLN A 143 -2.37 -14.58 -23.27
C GLN A 143 -1.38 -13.47 -22.87
N LEU A 144 -1.44 -12.99 -21.63
CA LEU A 144 -0.56 -11.94 -21.12
C LEU A 144 0.90 -12.42 -20.98
N GLN A 145 1.10 -13.68 -20.59
CA GLN A 145 2.41 -14.34 -20.62
C GLN A 145 3.03 -14.30 -22.02
N ARG A 146 2.25 -14.66 -23.05
CA ARG A 146 2.70 -14.60 -24.45
C ARG A 146 2.98 -13.17 -24.90
N LEU A 147 2.12 -12.21 -24.51
CA LEU A 147 2.32 -10.80 -24.81
C LEU A 147 3.66 -10.27 -24.25
N TYR A 148 3.92 -10.52 -22.96
CA TYR A 148 5.15 -10.13 -22.27
C TYR A 148 6.42 -10.76 -22.88
N LEU A 149 6.36 -12.05 -23.23
CA LEU A 149 7.50 -12.79 -23.78
C LEU A 149 7.77 -12.52 -25.27
N GLN A 150 6.75 -12.17 -26.06
CA GLN A 150 6.86 -12.11 -27.52
C GLN A 150 6.85 -10.69 -28.08
N GLN A 151 6.32 -9.69 -27.37
CA GLN A 151 6.25 -8.32 -27.87
C GLN A 151 7.34 -7.40 -27.27
N PRO A 152 7.83 -6.42 -28.07
CA PRO A 152 8.68 -5.35 -27.55
C PRO A 152 7.84 -4.37 -26.71
N ALA A 153 8.25 -4.17 -25.46
CA ALA A 153 7.63 -3.25 -24.52
C ALA A 153 8.69 -2.43 -23.79
N THR A 154 8.32 -1.21 -23.36
CA THR A 154 9.16 -0.36 -22.50
C THR A 154 9.31 -0.99 -21.11
N VAL A 155 10.30 -0.56 -20.33
CA VAL A 155 10.52 -1.05 -18.96
C VAL A 155 9.28 -0.84 -18.08
N ALA A 156 8.61 0.32 -18.20
CA ALA A 156 7.39 0.61 -17.47
C ALA A 156 6.24 -0.35 -17.83
N VAL A 157 6.00 -0.60 -19.13
CA VAL A 157 4.95 -1.53 -19.57
C VAL A 157 5.28 -2.97 -19.15
N ARG A 158 6.55 -3.39 -19.17
CA ARG A 158 6.96 -4.71 -18.66
C ARG A 158 6.73 -4.86 -17.16
N HIS A 159 7.05 -3.84 -16.36
CA HIS A 159 6.78 -3.87 -14.92
C HIS A 159 5.26 -3.97 -14.63
N TRP A 160 4.42 -3.19 -15.32
CA TRP A 160 2.96 -3.29 -15.21
C TRP A 160 2.44 -4.68 -15.63
N GLN A 161 2.93 -5.23 -16.74
CA GLN A 161 2.63 -6.59 -17.16
C GLN A 161 3.03 -7.63 -16.10
N GLN A 162 4.21 -7.51 -15.47
CA GLN A 162 4.64 -8.39 -14.38
C GLN A 162 3.73 -8.26 -13.14
N GLN A 163 3.22 -7.07 -12.84
CA GLN A 163 2.26 -6.87 -11.73
C GLN A 163 0.94 -7.58 -12.01
N ILE A 164 0.34 -7.40 -13.19
CA ILE A 164 -0.89 -8.12 -13.57
C ILE A 164 -0.65 -9.64 -13.62
N LEU A 165 0.51 -10.08 -14.12
CA LEU A 165 0.85 -11.51 -14.16
C LEU A 165 1.02 -12.10 -12.76
N ALA A 166 1.57 -11.35 -11.81
CA ALA A 166 1.64 -11.76 -10.41
C ALA A 166 0.26 -11.77 -9.74
N GLU A 167 -0.57 -10.74 -9.96
CA GLU A 167 -1.98 -10.71 -9.53
C GLU A 167 -2.72 -11.93 -10.08
N GLN A 168 -2.75 -12.14 -11.39
CA GLN A 168 -3.48 -13.25 -12.03
C GLN A 168 -2.93 -14.64 -11.61
N ALA A 169 -1.63 -14.79 -11.42
CA ALA A 169 -1.06 -16.02 -10.85
C ALA A 169 -1.53 -16.27 -9.40
N PHE A 170 -1.59 -15.22 -8.58
CA PHE A 170 -2.09 -15.29 -7.20
C PHE A 170 -3.58 -15.68 -7.16
N GLU A 171 -4.41 -15.05 -7.99
CA GLU A 171 -5.84 -15.36 -8.13
C GLU A 171 -6.09 -16.81 -8.60
N LEU A 172 -5.17 -17.37 -9.40
CA LEU A 172 -5.18 -18.78 -9.82
C LEU A 172 -4.63 -19.75 -8.76
N GLY A 173 -4.26 -19.28 -7.56
CA GLY A 173 -3.62 -20.08 -6.51
C GLY A 173 -2.18 -20.50 -6.82
N GLN A 174 -1.57 -19.95 -7.88
CA GLN A 174 -0.22 -20.26 -8.35
C GLN A 174 0.82 -19.41 -7.61
N TYR A 175 0.80 -19.45 -6.27
CA TYR A 175 1.55 -18.53 -5.41
C TYR A 175 3.07 -18.49 -5.72
N GLN A 176 3.69 -19.62 -6.05
CA GLN A 176 5.09 -19.65 -6.47
C GLN A 176 5.32 -18.87 -7.77
N ALA A 177 4.46 -19.05 -8.79
CA ALA A 177 4.57 -18.31 -10.04
C ALA A 177 4.34 -16.80 -9.82
N ALA A 178 3.46 -16.42 -8.88
CA ALA A 178 3.24 -15.04 -8.49
C ALA A 178 4.50 -14.40 -7.85
N ILE A 179 5.26 -15.16 -7.06
CA ILE A 179 6.56 -14.76 -6.51
C ILE A 179 7.61 -14.66 -7.64
N ASP A 180 7.64 -15.63 -8.56
CA ASP A 180 8.61 -15.71 -9.66
C ASP A 180 8.50 -14.54 -10.65
N TRP A 181 7.30 -13.98 -10.87
CA TRP A 181 7.08 -12.81 -11.74
C TRP A 181 7.82 -11.55 -11.28
N PHE A 182 8.05 -11.40 -9.97
CA PHE A 182 8.82 -10.31 -9.40
C PHE A 182 10.27 -10.70 -9.08
N GLY A 183 10.48 -11.94 -8.65
CA GLY A 183 11.77 -12.45 -8.20
C GLY A 183 12.19 -11.93 -6.82
N THR A 184 12.81 -12.80 -6.03
CA THR A 184 13.11 -12.56 -4.61
C THR A 184 14.40 -11.76 -4.36
N ARG A 185 15.32 -11.72 -5.33
CA ARG A 185 16.67 -11.12 -5.19
C ARG A 185 16.66 -9.64 -4.81
N ASN A 186 15.70 -8.89 -5.33
CA ASN A 186 15.56 -7.44 -5.13
C ASN A 186 14.33 -7.10 -4.28
N PHE A 187 13.82 -8.05 -3.48
CA PHE A 187 12.56 -7.94 -2.75
C PHE A 187 12.40 -6.62 -1.96
N ALA A 188 13.42 -6.20 -1.21
CA ALA A 188 13.38 -4.94 -0.44
C ALA A 188 13.37 -3.65 -1.29
N ALA A 189 13.63 -3.74 -2.60
CA ALA A 189 13.56 -2.64 -3.57
C ALA A 189 12.31 -2.72 -4.47
N GLN A 190 11.45 -3.73 -4.30
CA GLN A 190 10.15 -3.80 -4.96
C GLN A 190 9.20 -2.72 -4.39
N PRO A 191 8.26 -2.17 -5.20
CA PRO A 191 7.13 -1.38 -4.68
C PRO A 191 6.36 -2.11 -3.59
N VAL A 192 5.78 -1.36 -2.64
CA VAL A 192 5.07 -1.92 -1.47
C VAL A 192 3.94 -2.87 -1.87
N VAL A 193 3.20 -2.57 -2.93
CA VAL A 193 2.15 -3.47 -3.48
C VAL A 193 2.71 -4.83 -3.91
N ASN A 194 3.87 -4.86 -4.57
CA ASN A 194 4.56 -6.09 -4.94
C ASN A 194 5.07 -6.82 -3.68
N GLN A 195 5.61 -6.10 -2.68
CA GLN A 195 6.02 -6.69 -1.40
C GLN A 195 4.85 -7.36 -0.67
N LYS A 196 3.68 -6.71 -0.58
CA LYS A 196 2.44 -7.28 0.01
C LYS A 196 2.10 -8.62 -0.64
N LEU A 197 2.05 -8.65 -1.98
CA LEU A 197 1.66 -9.84 -2.76
C LEU A 197 2.65 -11.00 -2.56
N ILE A 198 3.96 -10.74 -2.62
CA ILE A 198 5.01 -11.75 -2.39
C ILE A 198 4.92 -12.30 -0.96
N ILE A 199 4.69 -11.45 0.05
CA ILE A 199 4.55 -11.90 1.44
C ILE A 199 3.29 -12.75 1.62
N ASP A 200 2.13 -12.32 1.11
CA ASP A 200 0.90 -13.11 1.21
C ASP A 200 1.02 -14.45 0.46
N ALA A 201 1.77 -14.51 -0.64
CA ALA A 201 2.06 -15.75 -1.35
C ALA A 201 2.91 -16.72 -0.51
N TRP A 202 3.98 -16.26 0.14
CA TRP A 202 4.75 -17.08 1.10
C TRP A 202 3.89 -17.52 2.30
N LEU A 203 3.01 -16.66 2.82
CA LEU A 203 2.13 -17.01 3.94
C LEU A 203 1.10 -18.07 3.54
N LEU A 204 0.56 -18.02 2.32
CA LEU A 204 -0.36 -19.04 1.80
C LEU A 204 0.35 -20.37 1.50
N LEU A 205 1.62 -20.33 1.06
CA LEU A 205 2.50 -21.50 0.91
C LEU A 205 2.95 -22.13 2.26
N GLN A 206 2.58 -21.54 3.40
CA GLN A 206 3.07 -21.92 4.74
C GLN A 206 4.59 -21.77 4.91
N GLU A 207 5.16 -20.69 4.35
CA GLU A 207 6.59 -20.33 4.46
C GLU A 207 6.84 -19.04 5.29
N PRO A 208 6.31 -18.88 6.53
CA PRO A 208 6.49 -17.65 7.30
C PRO A 208 7.97 -17.37 7.65
N ARG A 209 8.81 -18.41 7.70
CA ARG A 209 10.27 -18.26 7.86
C ARG A 209 10.92 -17.58 6.66
N GLN A 210 10.41 -17.81 5.45
CA GLN A 210 10.90 -17.14 4.25
C GLN A 210 10.61 -15.64 4.32
N VAL A 211 9.38 -15.26 4.73
CA VAL A 211 9.02 -13.86 5.02
C VAL A 211 9.99 -13.21 6.02
N LEU A 212 10.21 -13.86 7.17
CA LEU A 212 11.07 -13.33 8.24
C LEU A 212 12.55 -13.27 7.84
N SER A 213 13.02 -14.10 6.90
CA SER A 213 14.41 -14.07 6.43
C SER A 213 14.79 -12.75 5.74
N HIS A 214 13.83 -12.09 5.08
CA HIS A 214 14.02 -10.79 4.45
C HIS A 214 13.98 -9.60 5.44
N TYR A 215 13.52 -9.84 6.67
CA TYR A 215 13.38 -8.85 7.74
C TYR A 215 13.99 -9.38 9.06
N SER A 216 15.21 -9.90 8.96
CA SER A 216 15.93 -10.65 10.00
C SER A 216 16.34 -9.86 11.26
N ALA A 217 15.96 -8.59 11.37
CA ALA A 217 16.15 -7.76 12.54
C ALA A 217 14.93 -6.84 12.76
N CYS A 218 14.62 -6.56 14.02
CA CYS A 218 13.59 -5.58 14.38
C CYS A 218 13.90 -4.21 13.76
N PRO A 219 12.90 -3.51 13.21
CA PRO A 219 13.12 -2.25 12.52
C PRO A 219 13.47 -1.15 13.53
N ARG A 220 14.27 -0.18 13.09
CA ARG A 220 14.58 1.00 13.90
C ARG A 220 13.52 2.08 13.65
N VAL A 221 13.23 2.90 14.66
CA VAL A 221 12.39 4.09 14.49
C VAL A 221 13.03 4.98 13.40
N GLY A 222 12.25 5.36 12.39
CA GLY A 222 12.74 6.04 11.18
C GLY A 222 13.20 5.12 10.04
N GLN A 223 13.12 3.79 10.22
CA GLN A 223 13.38 2.75 9.21
C GLN A 223 12.26 1.68 9.25
N LEU A 224 11.01 2.13 9.46
CA LEU A 224 9.84 1.25 9.47
C LEU A 224 9.37 1.02 8.01
N PRO A 225 9.01 -0.21 7.61
CA PRO A 225 8.24 -0.42 6.39
C PRO A 225 6.79 0.05 6.57
N GLU A 226 6.00 0.09 5.49
CA GLU A 226 4.59 0.46 5.56
C GLU A 226 3.76 -0.48 6.45
N ASP A 227 2.68 0.03 7.04
CA ASP A 227 1.81 -0.73 7.95
C ASP A 227 1.31 -2.04 7.33
N SER A 228 0.97 -2.02 6.05
CA SER A 228 0.55 -3.19 5.29
C SER A 228 1.58 -4.33 5.26
N VAL A 229 2.87 -4.01 5.42
CA VAL A 229 3.98 -4.97 5.51
C VAL A 229 4.20 -5.36 6.97
N ILE A 230 4.11 -4.39 7.91
CA ILE A 230 4.21 -4.63 9.35
C ILE A 230 3.18 -5.68 9.82
N VAL A 231 1.91 -5.57 9.42
CA VAL A 231 0.85 -6.53 9.85
C VAL A 231 1.07 -7.93 9.27
N ARG A 232 1.69 -8.04 8.08
CA ARG A 232 2.05 -9.31 7.45
C ARG A 232 3.28 -9.96 8.13
N LEU A 233 4.24 -9.15 8.55
CA LEU A 233 5.39 -9.63 9.35
C LEU A 233 4.96 -10.09 10.74
N ALA A 234 4.00 -9.40 11.36
CA ALA A 234 3.37 -9.83 12.60
C ALA A 234 2.59 -11.16 12.44
N HIS A 235 1.97 -11.39 11.29
CA HIS A 235 1.35 -12.68 10.96
C HIS A 235 2.41 -13.78 10.79
N ALA A 236 3.51 -13.49 10.08
CA ALA A 236 4.63 -14.42 9.91
C ALA A 236 5.28 -14.81 11.26
N GLU A 237 5.50 -13.86 12.17
CA GLU A 237 5.93 -14.15 13.55
C GLU A 237 4.98 -15.13 14.26
N ARG A 238 3.67 -14.95 14.11
CA ARG A 238 2.65 -15.77 14.77
C ARG A 238 2.68 -17.21 14.26
N LEU A 239 2.76 -17.41 12.95
CA LEU A 239 2.85 -18.73 12.33
C LEU A 239 4.18 -19.43 12.68
N ALA A 240 5.32 -18.75 12.53
CA ALA A 240 6.64 -19.30 12.86
C ALA A 240 6.83 -19.57 14.37
N ALA A 241 6.02 -18.95 15.24
CA ALA A 241 5.94 -19.28 16.66
C ALA A 241 5.06 -20.53 16.93
N ALA A 242 3.95 -20.70 16.20
CA ALA A 242 3.11 -21.89 16.28
C ALA A 242 3.87 -23.15 15.80
N GLU A 243 4.49 -23.10 14.62
CA GLU A 243 5.36 -24.18 14.12
C GLU A 243 6.42 -24.62 15.14
N ALA A 244 7.02 -23.64 15.85
CA ALA A 244 8.07 -23.90 16.82
C ALA A 244 7.53 -24.52 18.11
N ALA A 245 6.28 -24.25 18.48
CA ALA A 245 5.60 -24.92 19.58
C ALA A 245 5.23 -26.36 19.20
N ASP A 246 4.62 -26.58 18.03
CA ASP A 246 4.25 -27.92 17.55
C ASP A 246 5.47 -28.85 17.47
N VAL A 247 6.60 -28.33 16.95
CA VAL A 247 7.87 -29.07 16.93
C VAL A 247 8.42 -29.31 18.34
N ALA A 248 8.34 -28.35 19.25
CA ALA A 248 8.83 -28.50 20.63
C ALA A 248 8.03 -29.55 21.42
N ASP A 249 6.70 -29.55 21.31
CA ASP A 249 5.83 -30.54 21.95
C ASP A 249 6.07 -31.95 21.35
N SER A 250 6.36 -32.05 20.05
CA SER A 250 6.77 -33.31 19.40
C SER A 250 8.17 -33.80 19.84
N ALA A 251 9.01 -32.91 20.39
CA ALA A 251 10.42 -33.13 20.68
C ALA A 251 10.78 -32.92 22.16
N ALA A 252 9.81 -33.14 23.06
CA ALA A 252 9.91 -32.90 24.50
C ALA A 252 11.07 -33.66 25.19
N GLY A 253 12.28 -33.09 25.11
CA GLY A 253 13.51 -33.81 25.48
C GLY A 253 14.79 -33.00 25.65
N SER A 254 14.81 -31.67 25.45
CA SER A 254 15.92 -30.84 25.92
C SER A 254 15.52 -29.38 26.14
N ALA A 255 16.05 -28.77 27.21
CA ALA A 255 15.89 -27.35 27.51
C ALA A 255 17.26 -26.75 27.86
N ALA A 256 17.79 -25.91 26.97
CA ALA A 256 19.01 -25.15 27.17
C ALA A 256 18.87 -23.78 26.49
N GLY A 257 18.35 -22.80 27.22
CA GLY A 257 18.28 -21.41 26.75
C GLY A 257 19.69 -20.85 26.51
N SER A 258 19.85 -20.11 25.43
CA SER A 258 21.08 -19.41 25.10
C SER A 258 20.75 -18.01 24.60
N ALA A 259 21.68 -17.06 24.75
CA ALA A 259 21.47 -15.67 24.33
C ALA A 259 21.10 -15.54 22.83
N ALA A 260 21.52 -16.48 21.98
CA ALA A 260 21.10 -16.55 20.59
C ALA A 260 19.61 -16.91 20.44
N ALA A 261 19.11 -17.88 21.22
CA ALA A 261 17.70 -18.25 21.24
C ALA A 261 16.83 -17.15 21.89
N ASP A 262 17.33 -16.46 22.92
CA ASP A 262 16.66 -15.30 23.51
C ASP A 262 16.55 -14.15 22.50
N GLN A 263 17.63 -13.86 21.77
CA GLN A 263 17.66 -12.83 20.74
C GLN A 263 16.78 -13.21 19.53
N GLU A 264 16.73 -14.48 19.14
CA GLU A 264 15.79 -14.98 18.12
C GLU A 264 14.33 -14.85 18.60
N GLN A 265 14.02 -15.21 19.85
CA GLN A 265 12.70 -14.96 20.43
C GLN A 265 12.36 -13.46 20.58
N GLN A 266 13.36 -12.59 20.71
CA GLN A 266 13.15 -11.14 20.75
C GLN A 266 12.82 -10.59 19.35
N VAL A 267 13.50 -11.09 18.31
CA VAL A 267 13.16 -10.79 16.90
C VAL A 267 11.81 -11.37 16.49
N ARG A 268 11.42 -12.54 17.03
CA ARG A 268 10.08 -13.17 16.83
C ARG A 268 8.93 -12.51 17.63
N ARG A 269 9.13 -11.32 18.21
CA ARG A 269 8.09 -10.59 18.99
C ARG A 269 7.92 -9.12 18.61
N CYS A 270 8.86 -8.53 17.88
CA CYS A 270 8.89 -7.09 17.67
C CYS A 270 7.97 -6.62 16.52
N TRP A 271 7.72 -7.44 15.50
CA TRP A 271 6.74 -7.12 14.47
C TRP A 271 5.31 -7.18 15.01
N ARG A 272 4.95 -8.15 15.86
CA ARG A 272 3.64 -8.18 16.54
C ARG A 272 3.45 -7.01 17.51
N GLN A 273 4.47 -6.64 18.28
CA GLN A 273 4.41 -5.45 19.13
C GLN A 273 4.20 -4.19 18.27
N LEU A 274 5.03 -3.97 17.26
CA LEU A 274 4.94 -2.82 16.36
C LEU A 274 3.58 -2.76 15.63
N ALA A 275 3.07 -3.89 15.14
CA ALA A 275 1.75 -3.96 14.53
C ALA A 275 0.65 -3.52 15.50
N SER A 276 0.70 -3.97 16.75
CA SER A 276 -0.29 -3.55 17.77
C SER A 276 -0.20 -2.05 18.06
N GLU A 277 0.99 -1.53 18.30
CA GLU A 277 1.21 -0.09 18.53
C GLU A 277 0.73 0.77 17.35
N ARG A 278 1.05 0.36 16.11
CA ARG A 278 0.64 1.06 14.88
C ARG A 278 -0.86 1.01 14.66
N MET A 279 -1.49 -0.17 14.79
CA MET A 279 -2.94 -0.28 14.59
C MET A 279 -3.72 0.45 15.68
N GLN A 280 -3.29 0.39 16.94
CA GLN A 280 -3.89 1.18 18.03
C GLN A 280 -3.85 2.69 17.73
N VAL A 281 -2.76 3.22 17.18
CA VAL A 281 -2.66 4.63 16.77
C VAL A 281 -3.63 4.96 15.61
N ARG A 282 -3.77 4.09 14.61
CA ARG A 282 -4.72 4.29 13.49
C ARG A 282 -6.18 4.27 13.95
N ILE A 283 -6.54 3.31 14.81
CA ILE A 283 -7.87 3.20 15.41
C ILE A 283 -8.17 4.43 16.28
N ALA A 284 -7.22 4.90 17.09
CA ALA A 284 -7.39 6.08 17.95
C ALA A 284 -7.47 7.41 17.19
N ARG A 285 -7.25 7.40 15.86
CA ARG A 285 -7.38 8.56 14.96
C ARG A 285 -8.62 8.53 14.08
N ASP A 286 -9.32 7.39 14.03
CA ASP A 286 -10.35 7.10 13.03
C ASP A 286 -9.79 7.14 11.58
N ASP A 287 -8.59 6.59 11.37
CA ASP A 287 -7.88 6.58 10.08
C ASP A 287 -8.64 5.71 9.03
N ALA A 288 -9.52 6.35 8.25
CA ALA A 288 -10.39 5.69 7.28
C ALA A 288 -9.71 5.17 5.99
N LEU A 289 -8.44 5.51 5.75
CA LEU A 289 -7.68 5.02 4.59
C LEU A 289 -6.96 3.70 4.88
N HIS A 290 -6.83 2.85 3.86
CA HIS A 290 -6.14 1.55 3.91
C HIS A 290 -6.60 0.64 5.08
N THR A 291 -7.89 0.66 5.41
CA THR A 291 -8.49 -0.09 6.54
C THR A 291 -8.33 -1.60 6.42
N SER A 292 -8.05 -2.13 5.22
CA SER A 292 -7.59 -3.51 4.99
C SER A 292 -6.40 -3.93 5.85
N ASP A 293 -5.46 -3.02 6.20
CA ASP A 293 -4.35 -3.38 7.10
C ASP A 293 -4.83 -3.66 8.54
N ILE A 294 -5.82 -2.88 9.00
CA ILE A 294 -6.43 -3.01 10.34
C ILE A 294 -7.30 -4.27 10.39
N ALA A 295 -8.05 -4.55 9.32
CA ALA A 295 -8.79 -5.80 9.17
C ALA A 295 -7.86 -7.03 9.12
N TYR A 296 -6.76 -6.95 8.38
CA TYR A 296 -5.73 -8.01 8.32
C TYR A 296 -5.10 -8.24 9.70
N TYR A 297 -4.81 -7.18 10.46
CA TYR A 297 -4.34 -7.29 11.84
C TYR A 297 -5.33 -8.05 12.74
N PHE A 298 -6.62 -7.69 12.71
CA PHE A 298 -7.63 -8.35 13.55
C PHE A 298 -8.05 -9.75 13.08
N LEU A 299 -7.70 -10.13 11.84
CA LEU A 299 -7.91 -11.47 11.30
C LEU A 299 -6.69 -12.39 11.55
N TYR A 300 -5.48 -11.86 11.34
CA TYR A 300 -4.24 -12.64 11.21
C TYR A 300 -3.15 -12.31 12.24
N VAL A 301 -3.39 -11.38 13.16
CA VAL A 301 -2.47 -11.09 14.27
C VAL A 301 -3.19 -11.26 15.61
N ASP A 302 -4.03 -10.31 15.99
CA ASP A 302 -4.79 -10.29 17.24
C ASP A 302 -6.28 -10.60 16.96
N VAL A 303 -6.70 -11.86 17.16
CA VAL A 303 -7.91 -12.38 16.51
C VAL A 303 -9.21 -11.83 17.11
N ASN A 304 -9.80 -10.84 16.45
CA ASN A 304 -11.05 -10.19 16.83
C ASN A 304 -12.02 -10.14 15.66
N ALA A 305 -12.93 -11.12 15.59
CA ALA A 305 -13.88 -11.30 14.49
C ALA A 305 -14.70 -10.02 14.17
N THR A 306 -15.22 -9.35 15.21
CA THR A 306 -16.06 -8.16 15.05
C THR A 306 -15.28 -6.97 14.49
N GLN A 307 -14.03 -6.77 14.93
CA GLN A 307 -13.17 -5.71 14.40
C GLN A 307 -12.66 -6.06 12.98
N ALA A 308 -12.29 -7.31 12.73
CA ALA A 308 -11.87 -7.77 11.42
C ALA A 308 -12.97 -7.57 10.37
N LEU A 309 -14.23 -7.92 10.69
CA LEU A 309 -15.38 -7.71 9.81
C LEU A 309 -15.63 -6.23 9.58
N HIS A 310 -15.69 -5.43 10.65
CA HIS A 310 -15.95 -3.98 10.56
C HIS A 310 -14.94 -3.25 9.66
N TYR A 311 -13.63 -3.48 9.84
CA TYR A 311 -12.62 -2.81 9.01
C TYR A 311 -12.54 -3.39 7.59
N ALA A 312 -12.91 -4.66 7.37
CA ALA A 312 -13.00 -5.22 6.02
C ALA A 312 -14.21 -4.64 5.26
N GLU A 313 -15.35 -4.45 5.92
CA GLU A 313 -16.54 -3.78 5.34
C GLU A 313 -16.24 -2.31 5.02
N LEU A 314 -15.55 -1.58 5.91
CA LEU A 314 -15.10 -0.21 5.64
C LEU A 314 -14.13 -0.12 4.45
N ASN A 315 -13.22 -1.09 4.28
CA ASN A 315 -12.32 -1.12 3.14
C ASN A 315 -13.08 -1.44 1.85
N PHE A 316 -13.94 -2.46 1.88
CA PHE A 316 -14.69 -2.94 0.72
C PHE A 316 -15.71 -1.90 0.20
N ALA A 317 -16.26 -1.07 1.09
CA ALA A 317 -17.12 0.07 0.71
C ALA A 317 -16.37 1.18 -0.07
N VAL A 318 -15.05 1.07 -0.26
CA VAL A 318 -14.21 2.03 -0.97
C VAL A 318 -13.45 1.37 -2.13
N ALA A 319 -12.91 0.16 -1.92
CA ALA A 319 -12.20 -0.62 -2.94
C ALA A 319 -12.64 -2.10 -2.93
N GLU A 320 -13.02 -2.60 -4.10
CA GLU A 320 -13.50 -3.95 -4.37
C GLU A 320 -12.43 -4.79 -5.13
N GLU A 321 -11.14 -4.59 -4.82
CA GLU A 321 -10.08 -5.42 -5.41
C GLU A 321 -10.23 -6.89 -4.96
N PRO A 322 -9.75 -7.89 -5.73
CA PRO A 322 -9.89 -9.31 -5.38
C PRO A 322 -9.32 -9.68 -3.99
N ALA A 323 -8.26 -8.98 -3.57
CA ALA A 323 -7.68 -9.12 -2.23
C ALA A 323 -8.60 -8.59 -1.11
N ASP A 324 -9.36 -7.53 -1.37
CA ASP A 324 -10.30 -6.93 -0.42
C ASP A 324 -11.55 -7.81 -0.27
N GLN A 325 -12.05 -8.39 -1.36
CA GLN A 325 -13.10 -9.41 -1.33
C GLN A 325 -12.69 -10.64 -0.49
N ARG A 326 -11.47 -11.17 -0.69
CA ARG A 326 -10.94 -12.28 0.14
C ARG A 326 -10.87 -11.92 1.62
N LEU A 327 -10.41 -10.72 1.93
CA LEU A 327 -10.26 -10.24 3.30
C LEU A 327 -11.62 -10.14 4.01
N LEU A 328 -12.64 -9.64 3.30
CA LEU A 328 -14.02 -9.55 3.77
C LEU A 328 -14.65 -10.93 4.00
N ASP A 329 -14.51 -11.87 3.06
CA ASP A 329 -15.10 -13.21 3.22
C ASP A 329 -14.39 -14.05 4.29
N ALA A 330 -13.08 -13.87 4.49
CA ALA A 330 -12.36 -14.47 5.61
C ALA A 330 -12.83 -13.90 6.97
N ALA A 331 -13.07 -12.59 7.07
CA ALA A 331 -13.61 -11.97 8.27
C ALA A 331 -15.07 -12.36 8.57
N ARG A 332 -15.91 -12.50 7.53
CA ARG A 332 -17.25 -13.08 7.62
C ARG A 332 -17.21 -14.52 8.12
N THR A 333 -16.31 -15.33 7.58
CA THR A 333 -16.13 -16.74 7.99
C THR A 333 -15.73 -16.84 9.46
N LEU A 334 -14.72 -16.07 9.90
CA LEU A 334 -14.30 -16.01 11.31
C LEU A 334 -15.45 -15.60 12.25
N THR A 335 -16.32 -14.68 11.80
CA THR A 335 -17.50 -14.26 12.56
C THR A 335 -18.55 -15.37 12.63
N GLY A 336 -18.81 -16.06 11.52
CA GLY A 336 -19.71 -17.22 11.47
C GLY A 336 -19.28 -18.35 12.41
N THR A 337 -17.98 -18.67 12.47
CA THR A 337 -17.44 -19.68 13.41
C THR A 337 -17.64 -19.30 14.88
N ARG A 338 -17.61 -18.01 15.23
CA ARG A 338 -17.92 -17.55 16.60
C ARG A 338 -19.42 -17.52 16.94
N ALA A 339 -20.31 -17.66 15.96
CA ALA A 339 -21.76 -17.75 16.20
C ALA A 339 -22.24 -19.20 16.42
N GLN A 340 -21.35 -20.18 16.34
CA GLN A 340 -21.65 -21.62 16.40
C GLN A 340 -20.97 -22.34 17.60
N ASN A 341 -20.19 -21.63 18.40
CA ASN A 341 -19.46 -22.12 19.59
C ASN A 341 -19.84 -21.31 20.83
#